data_AF-A0A1V5RFJ8-F1
#
_entry.id   AF-A0A1V5RFJ8-F1
#
_cell.length_a   1.000
_cell.length_b   1.000
_cell.length_c   1.000
_cell.angle_alpha   90.00
_cell.angle_beta   90.00
_cell.angle_gamma   90.00
#
_symmetry.space_group_name_H-M   'P 1'
#
loop_
_entity.id
_entity.type
_entity.pdbx_description
1 polymer ?
#
loop_
_entity_poly.entity_id
_entity_poly.type
_entity_poly.pdbx_seq_one_letter_code
_entity_poly.pdbx_strand_id
1 'polypeptide(L)'
;MSRQVVVYISPWCSSSSDTQRALKEWAVPATFINIKEDRAAAARVKEWVGFESVPTVVIAEEGRLEPFEPPAPLAAGASPRGIDRGSMLTEANRQQLRAWLVKHGIMAE
;
A
#
# COMPACT_ATOMS: atom_id res chain seq x y z
N MET A 1 -7.68 -5.71 17.99
CA MET A 1 -7.44 -4.55 17.11
C MET A 1 -7.71 -5.02 15.69
N SER A 2 -8.72 -4.45 15.03
CA SER A 2 -9.03 -4.77 13.64
C SER A 2 -8.02 -4.12 12.70
N ARG A 3 -7.61 -4.83 11.65
CA ARG A 3 -6.70 -4.33 10.62
C ARG A 3 -7.50 -3.90 9.40
N GLN A 4 -7.06 -2.85 8.72
CA GLN A 4 -7.62 -2.37 7.46
C GLN A 4 -6.53 -2.19 6.40
N VAL A 5 -6.95 -2.17 5.13
CA VAL A 5 -6.06 -1.86 4.01
C VAL A 5 -6.20 -0.39 3.67
N VAL A 6 -5.08 0.33 3.61
CA VAL A 6 -5.02 1.72 3.15
C VAL A 6 -4.11 1.78 1.93
N VAL A 7 -4.54 2.48 0.89
CA VAL A 7 -3.83 2.56 -0.38
C VAL A 7 -3.61 4.01 -0.77
N TYR A 8 -2.33 4.39 -0.85
CA TYR A 8 -1.89 5.67 -1.36
C TYR A 8 -1.79 5.58 -2.89
N ILE A 9 -2.57 6.41 -3.59
CA ILE A 9 -2.77 6.35 -5.04
C ILE A 9 -2.50 7.71 -5.69
N SER A 10 -2.34 7.68 -7.02
CA SER A 10 -2.49 8.87 -7.87
C SER A 10 -3.47 8.58 -9.01
N PRO A 11 -4.38 9.52 -9.35
CA PRO A 11 -5.45 9.31 -10.34
C PRO A 11 -4.93 9.03 -11.76
N TRP A 12 -3.72 9.45 -12.10
CA TRP A 12 -3.14 9.30 -13.44
C TRP A 12 -2.13 8.16 -13.54
N CYS A 13 -2.15 7.22 -12.60
CA CYS A 13 -1.21 6.10 -12.54
C CYS A 13 -1.92 4.78 -12.86
N SER A 14 -1.52 4.12 -13.95
CA SER A 14 -2.07 2.82 -14.36
C SER A 14 -1.95 1.75 -13.27
N SER A 15 -0.81 1.70 -12.56
CA SER A 15 -0.62 0.79 -11.43
C SER A 15 -1.60 1.06 -10.29
N SER A 16 -1.92 2.33 -10.01
CA SER A 16 -2.92 2.69 -8.98
C SER A 16 -4.32 2.23 -9.38
N SER A 17 -4.70 2.43 -10.65
CA SER A 17 -5.97 1.94 -11.19
C SER A 17 -6.05 0.41 -11.14
N ASP A 18 -4.95 -0.29 -11.42
CA ASP A 18 -4.92 -1.75 -11.37
C ASP A 18 -5.08 -2.28 -9.94
N THR A 19 -4.40 -1.69 -8.95
CA THR A 19 -4.58 -2.03 -7.53
C THR A 19 -6.01 -1.78 -7.06
N GLN A 20 -6.61 -0.63 -7.38
CA GLN A 20 -8.01 -0.35 -7.04
C GLN A 20 -8.95 -1.40 -7.62
N ARG A 21 -8.78 -1.72 -8.91
CA ARG A 21 -9.59 -2.72 -9.59
C ARG A 21 -9.43 -4.10 -8.96
N ALA A 22 -8.21 -4.52 -8.66
CA ALA A 22 -7.95 -5.81 -8.03
C ALA A 22 -8.59 -5.93 -6.64
N LEU A 23 -8.45 -4.91 -5.77
CA LEU A 23 -9.07 -4.90 -4.45
C LEU A 23 -10.60 -4.95 -4.54
N LYS A 24 -11.19 -4.24 -5.51
CA LYS A 24 -12.62 -4.28 -5.78
C LYS A 24 -13.07 -5.66 -6.29
N GLU A 25 -12.34 -6.27 -7.22
CA GLU A 25 -12.62 -7.61 -7.75
C GLU A 25 -12.59 -8.68 -6.64
N TRP A 26 -11.70 -8.52 -5.66
CA TRP A 26 -11.57 -9.44 -4.53
C TRP A 26 -12.45 -9.08 -3.33
N ALA A 27 -13.31 -8.07 -3.46
CA ALA A 27 -14.16 -7.57 -2.38
C ALA A 27 -13.40 -7.23 -1.09
N VAL A 28 -12.16 -6.75 -1.21
CA VAL A 28 -11.34 -6.30 -0.08
C VAL A 28 -11.67 -4.85 0.24
N PRO A 29 -12.20 -4.55 1.43
CA PRO A 29 -12.42 -3.17 1.86
C PRO A 29 -11.08 -2.44 1.96
N ALA A 30 -10.96 -1.29 1.30
CA ALA A 30 -9.75 -0.48 1.33
C ALA A 30 -10.07 1.02 1.32
N THR A 31 -9.30 1.77 2.08
CA THR A 31 -9.34 3.24 2.10
C THR A 31 -8.33 3.78 1.10
N PHE A 32 -8.78 4.59 0.14
CA PHE A 32 -7.91 5.16 -0.89
C PHE A 32 -7.57 6.62 -0.58
N ILE A 33 -6.29 6.97 -0.63
CA ILE A 33 -5.78 8.31 -0.36
C ILE A 33 -5.07 8.84 -1.60
N ASN A 34 -5.55 9.94 -2.16
CA ASN A 34 -4.94 10.59 -3.32
C ASN A 34 -3.80 11.53 -2.89
N ILE A 35 -2.56 11.13 -3.13
CA ILE A 35 -1.38 11.93 -2.74
C ILE A 35 -1.23 13.23 -3.56
N LYS A 36 -1.97 13.39 -4.66
CA LYS A 36 -1.95 14.63 -5.46
C LYS A 36 -2.87 15.70 -4.88
N GLU A 37 -3.86 15.30 -4.09
CA GLU A 37 -4.77 16.20 -3.38
C GLU A 37 -4.34 16.40 -1.92
N ASP A 38 -3.81 15.35 -1.28
CA ASP A 38 -3.28 15.40 0.08
C ASP A 38 -1.74 15.44 0.10
N ARG A 39 -1.19 16.63 0.36
CA ARG A 39 0.27 16.83 0.47
C ARG A 39 0.88 16.17 1.70
N ALA A 40 0.13 16.02 2.79
CA ALA A 40 0.61 15.32 3.99
C ALA A 40 0.71 13.81 3.73
N ALA A 41 -0.22 13.24 2.94
CA ALA A 41 -0.10 11.87 2.44
C ALA A 41 1.12 11.68 1.53
N ALA A 42 1.38 12.62 0.61
CA ALA A 42 2.57 12.57 -0.24
C ALA A 42 3.88 12.58 0.58
N ALA A 43 3.95 13.45 1.60
CA ALA A 43 5.09 13.54 2.49
C ALA A 43 5.35 12.22 3.25
N ARG A 44 4.28 11.59 3.78
CA ARG A 44 4.37 10.28 4.45
C ARG A 44 4.92 9.19 3.53
N VAL A 45 4.39 9.08 2.31
CA VAL A 45 4.89 8.09 1.33
C VAL A 45 6.37 8.34 1.00
N LYS A 46 6.75 9.61 0.83
CA LYS A 46 8.16 9.98 0.58
C LYS A 46 9.06 9.64 1.77
N GLU A 47 8.59 9.81 3.00
CA GLU A 47 9.35 9.43 4.20
C GLU A 47 9.57 7.92 4.27
N TRP A 48 8.54 7.13 3.96
CA TRP A 48 8.64 5.66 4.05
C TRP A 48 9.44 5.02 2.92
N VAL A 49 9.34 5.56 1.72
CA VAL A 49 9.85 4.95 0.49
C VAL A 49 11.06 5.70 -0.09
N GLY A 50 11.27 6.96 0.31
CA GLY A 50 12.22 7.90 -0.28
C GLY A 50 11.66 8.69 -1.46
N PHE A 51 10.52 8.27 -2.02
CA PHE A 51 9.88 8.84 -3.21
C PHE A 51 8.36 8.85 -3.06
N GLU A 52 7.66 9.64 -3.86
CA GLU A 52 6.19 9.59 -3.99
C GLU A 52 5.72 8.38 -4.83
N SER A 53 6.28 7.19 -4.56
CA SER A 53 5.96 5.97 -5.31
C SER A 53 4.54 5.49 -5.00
N VAL A 54 3.74 5.31 -6.06
CA VAL A 54 2.35 4.85 -5.98
C VAL A 54 2.09 3.74 -7.00
N PRO A 55 1.21 2.77 -6.70
CA PRO A 55 0.46 2.65 -5.46
C PRO A 55 1.35 2.19 -4.29
N THR A 56 1.13 2.74 -3.10
CA THR A 56 1.72 2.20 -1.87
C THR A 56 0.58 1.70 -0.98
N VAL A 57 0.57 0.39 -0.73
CA VAL A 57 -0.44 -0.30 0.07
C VAL A 57 0.13 -0.52 1.47
N VAL A 58 -0.66 -0.24 2.51
CA VAL A 58 -0.28 -0.46 3.89
C VAL A 58 -1.37 -1.19 4.66
N ILE A 59 -0.98 -2.00 5.64
CA ILE A 59 -1.90 -2.48 6.67
C ILE A 59 -1.88 -1.46 7.79
N ALA A 60 -3.04 -0.90 8.11
CA ALA A 60 -3.21 0.03 9.22
C ALA A 60 -4.12 -0.56 10.30
N GLU A 61 -4.05 0.00 11.49
CA GLU A 61 -5.11 -0.20 12.48
C GLU A 61 -6.39 0.52 12.02
N GLU A 62 -7.54 0.03 12.45
CA GLU A 62 -8.83 0.67 12.18
C GLU A 62 -8.83 2.16 12.63
N GLY A 63 -9.28 3.05 11.74
CA GLY A 63 -9.25 4.50 11.95
C GLY A 63 -7.89 5.19 11.73
N ARG A 64 -6.80 4.44 11.51
CA ARG A 64 -5.47 4.98 11.19
C ARG A 64 -5.16 4.89 9.70
N LEU A 65 -4.24 5.73 9.23
CA LEU A 65 -3.80 5.76 7.83
C LEU A 65 -2.33 5.33 7.67
N GLU A 66 -1.58 5.32 8.76
CA GLU A 66 -0.20 4.85 8.82
C GLU A 66 -0.13 3.33 8.99
N PRO A 67 0.99 2.70 8.56
CA PRO A 67 1.26 1.31 8.84
C PRO A 67 1.16 0.98 10.35
N PHE A 68 0.56 -0.16 10.70
CA PHE A 68 0.39 -0.55 12.12
C PHE A 68 1.73 -0.80 12.85
N GLU A 69 2.77 -1.12 12.09
CA GLU A 69 4.16 -1.23 12.55
C GLU A 69 5.08 -0.57 11.52
N PRO A 70 6.26 -0.05 11.91
CA PRO A 70 7.20 0.52 10.97
C PRO A 70 7.58 -0.49 9.87
N PRO A 71 7.54 -0.11 8.58
CA PRO A 71 7.90 -1.02 7.50
C PRO A 71 9.40 -1.33 7.53
N ALA A 72 9.77 -2.54 7.13
CA ALA A 72 11.16 -2.97 7.05
C ALA A 72 11.99 -1.98 6.19
N PRO A 73 13.26 -1.71 6.56
CA PRO A 73 14.10 -0.79 5.79
C PRO A 73 14.38 -1.34 4.40
N LEU A 74 14.48 -0.44 3.41
CA LEU A 74 14.97 -0.79 2.08
C LEU A 74 16.49 -0.85 2.11
N ALA A 75 17.06 -1.85 1.45
CA ALA A 75 18.50 -1.88 1.21
C ALA A 75 18.91 -0.66 0.36
N ALA A 76 20.06 -0.08 0.66
CA ALA A 76 20.56 1.09 -0.06
C ALA A 76 20.65 0.80 -1.56
N GLY A 77 20.01 1.66 -2.38
CA GLY A 77 19.97 1.51 -3.84
C GLY A 77 18.95 0.49 -4.37
N ALA A 78 18.22 -0.21 -3.51
CA ALA A 78 17.17 -1.15 -3.94
C ALA A 78 15.90 -0.39 -4.37
N SER A 79 15.22 -0.91 -5.40
CA SER A 79 13.89 -0.43 -5.78
C SER A 79 12.85 -0.91 -4.77
N PRO A 80 11.90 -0.06 -4.33
CA PRO A 80 10.83 -0.47 -3.42
C PRO A 80 9.76 -1.37 -4.07
N ARG A 81 9.81 -1.53 -5.39
CA ARG A 81 8.75 -2.15 -6.18
C ARG A 81 8.59 -3.63 -5.88
N GLY A 82 7.39 -4.02 -5.43
CA GLY A 82 7.01 -5.40 -5.16
C GLY A 82 7.73 -6.04 -3.98
N ILE A 83 8.44 -5.27 -3.16
CA ILE A 83 9.11 -5.76 -1.96
C ILE A 83 8.14 -5.71 -0.79
N ASP A 84 7.88 -6.87 -0.19
CA ASP A 84 7.16 -7.00 1.08
C ASP A 84 8.04 -6.42 2.20
N ARG A 85 7.59 -5.31 2.78
CA ARG A 85 8.26 -4.62 3.89
C ARG A 85 7.50 -4.80 5.20
N GLY A 86 6.80 -5.91 5.38
CA GLY A 86 5.93 -6.15 6.53
C GLY A 86 4.59 -5.45 6.31
N SER A 87 4.33 -4.38 7.05
CA SER A 87 3.10 -3.58 6.98
C SER A 87 2.93 -2.73 5.71
N MET A 88 3.84 -2.83 4.73
CA MET A 88 3.85 -2.01 3.52
C MET A 88 4.27 -2.79 2.28
N LEU A 89 3.63 -2.48 1.16
CA LEU A 89 3.94 -3.00 -0.16
C LEU A 89 3.79 -1.88 -1.21
N THR A 90 4.85 -1.59 -1.95
CA THR A 90 4.88 -0.48 -2.93
C THR A 90 4.97 -1.00 -4.36
N GLU A 91 4.18 -0.43 -5.27
CA GLU A 91 4.18 -0.69 -6.72
C GLU A 91 4.08 -2.20 -7.09
N ALA A 92 3.42 -3.00 -6.25
CA ALA A 92 3.30 -4.43 -6.46
C ALA A 92 2.35 -4.78 -7.61
N ASN A 93 2.65 -5.90 -8.28
CA ASN A 93 1.69 -6.52 -9.19
C ASN A 93 0.57 -7.26 -8.40
N ARG A 94 -0.47 -7.71 -9.10
CA ARG A 94 -1.62 -8.38 -8.47
C ARG A 94 -1.25 -9.65 -7.70
N GLN A 95 -0.31 -10.46 -8.22
CA GLN A 95 0.10 -11.69 -7.56
C GLN A 95 0.80 -11.40 -6.23
N GLN A 96 1.72 -10.43 -6.23
CA GLN A 96 2.41 -9.96 -5.03
C GLN A 96 1.43 -9.36 -4.03
N LEU A 97 0.49 -8.51 -4.49
CA LEU A 97 -0.53 -7.91 -3.64
C LEU A 97 -1.42 -8.97 -3.00
N ARG A 98 -1.91 -9.95 -3.78
CA ARG A 98 -2.77 -11.02 -3.26
C ARG A 98 -2.04 -11.85 -2.20
N ALA A 99 -0.83 -12.32 -2.52
CA ALA A 99 -0.03 -13.12 -1.57
C ALA A 99 0.20 -12.35 -0.26
N TRP A 100 0.47 -11.05 -0.35
CA TRP A 100 0.65 -10.20 0.80
C TRP A 100 -0.64 -10.00 1.62
N LEU A 101 -1.79 -9.78 0.97
CA LEU A 101 -3.10 -9.69 1.66
C LEU A 101 -3.46 -10.99 2.39
N VAL A 102 -3.18 -12.14 1.80
CA VAL A 102 -3.36 -13.46 2.43
C VAL A 102 -2.45 -13.60 3.65
N LYS A 103 -1.16 -13.28 3.53
CA LYS A 103 -0.19 -13.29 4.64
C LYS A 103 -0.67 -12.47 5.84
N HIS A 104 -1.31 -11.33 5.60
CA HIS A 104 -1.82 -10.46 6.66
C HIS A 104 -3.21 -10.83 7.19
N GLY A 105 -3.83 -11.89 6.65
CA GLY A 105 -5.16 -12.36 7.05
C GLY A 105 -6.30 -11.48 6.56
N ILE A 106 -6.06 -10.62 5.56
CA ILE A 106 -7.09 -9.79 4.93
C ILE A 106 -7.93 -10.61 3.95
N MET A 107 -7.31 -11.59 3.29
CA MET A 107 -7.94 -12.49 2.34
C MET A 107 -7.70 -13.95 2.76
N ALA A 108 -8.65 -14.83 2.42
CA ALA A 108 -8.42 -16.27 2.42
C ALA A 108 -7.62 -16.68 1.16
N GLU A 109 -6.95 -17.84 1.22
CA GLU A 109 -6.19 -18.42 0.10
C GLU A 109 -7.08 -18.68 -1.14
#